data_AF-A0A7C5J6Y0-F1
#
_entry.id   AF-A0A7C5J6Y0-F1
#
_cell.length_a   1.000
_cell.length_b   1.000
_cell.length_c   1.000
_cell.angle_alpha   90.00
_cell.angle_beta   90.00
_cell.angle_gamma   90.00
#
_symmetry.space_group_name_H-M   'P 1'
#
loop_
_entity.id
_entity.type
_entity.pdbx_description
1 polymer ?
#
loop_
_entity_poly.entity_id
_entity_poly.type
_entity_poly.pdbx_seq_one_letter_code
_entity_poly.pdbx_strand_id
1 'polypeptide(L)'
;MTIEGTRRARAWAIAGLLCALAVTSDAAAFPHIVRAGETVAEIAERMYGRVELERVIVVANGLGGRRGSAIVPGQRLEIPAVGYHKVLPGDTWQSVADATLGDAKRGDVLARLNDSQPWLEPEVSREIVIPYNLRFVASLGDTTQSLAYRFLERRDEAWVIASYNRLDRARLRQGEIVLVPLTDLTLTAAGKQAALDAGALVRSEGGGAALEAQQKARTELPRLATDIRRGRYIEAVARGSALLARGGLSAPQLAETQRYLTEAYVALDAPGLAANACAEWRRHDPGAVLDPIELSPKIIDACVEDEAERTGPVVGDGGVVR
;
A
#
# COMPACT_ATOMS: atom_id res chain seq x y z
N MET A 1 -16.63 73.51 19.59
CA MET A 1 -17.71 72.59 20.00
C MET A 1 -17.16 71.18 19.96
N THR A 2 -17.03 70.61 21.14
CA THR A 2 -16.65 69.23 21.47
C THR A 2 -17.56 68.20 20.81
N ILE A 3 -17.04 67.01 20.49
CA ILE A 3 -17.42 65.75 21.16
C ILE A 3 -16.54 64.60 20.65
N GLU A 4 -16.04 63.82 21.60
CA GLU A 4 -15.31 62.57 21.47
C GLU A 4 -16.05 61.47 20.71
N GLY A 5 -15.28 60.60 20.05
CA GLY A 5 -15.76 59.35 19.49
C GLY A 5 -14.65 58.31 19.45
N THR A 6 -14.27 57.82 20.63
CA THR A 6 -13.33 56.72 20.85
C THR A 6 -13.85 55.41 20.24
N ARG A 7 -13.27 54.97 19.11
CA ARG A 7 -13.42 53.59 18.61
C ARG A 7 -12.15 52.80 18.90
N ARG A 8 -12.17 52.08 20.03
CA ARG A 8 -11.25 50.97 20.31
C ARG A 8 -11.62 49.80 19.40
N ALA A 9 -10.94 49.66 18.27
CA ALA A 9 -10.99 48.44 17.46
C ALA A 9 -9.95 47.46 18.00
N ARG A 10 -10.45 46.34 18.53
CA ARG A 10 -9.69 45.22 19.08
C ARG A 10 -8.79 44.63 18.01
N ALA A 11 -7.48 44.71 18.18
CA ALA A 11 -6.50 43.98 17.39
C ALA A 11 -6.56 42.50 17.79
N TRP A 12 -7.18 41.68 16.94
CA TRP A 12 -7.08 40.23 17.03
C TRP A 12 -5.75 39.83 16.39
N ALA A 13 -4.73 39.62 17.23
CA ALA A 13 -3.50 38.97 16.81
C ALA A 13 -3.80 37.49 16.60
N ILE A 14 -4.05 37.09 15.35
CA ILE A 14 -4.05 35.69 14.95
C ILE A 14 -2.58 35.26 14.92
N ALA A 15 -2.12 34.67 16.02
CA ALA A 15 -0.87 33.92 16.04
C ALA A 15 -1.08 32.66 15.19
N GLY A 16 -0.76 32.77 13.89
CA GLY A 16 -0.68 31.64 12.99
C GLY A 16 0.48 30.75 13.40
N LEU A 17 0.19 29.72 14.21
CA LEU A 17 1.12 28.63 14.46
C LEU A 17 1.20 27.80 13.17
N LEU A 18 2.16 28.17 12.31
CA LEU A 18 2.60 27.31 11.21
C LEU A 18 3.28 26.09 11.84
N CYS A 19 2.50 25.05 12.11
CA CYS A 19 3.01 23.70 12.24
C CYS A 19 3.64 23.35 10.89
N ALA A 20 4.95 23.55 10.77
CA ALA A 20 5.74 22.83 9.79
C ALA A 20 5.63 21.35 10.12
N LEU A 21 4.68 20.66 9.50
CA LEU A 21 4.70 19.21 9.39
C LEU A 21 6.00 18.88 8.65
N ALA A 22 7.02 18.49 9.41
CA ALA A 22 8.15 17.80 8.84
C ALA A 22 7.58 16.52 8.22
N VAL A 23 7.41 16.53 6.90
CA VAL A 23 7.19 15.31 6.12
C VAL A 23 8.51 14.55 6.19
N THR A 24 8.67 13.76 7.25
CA THR A 24 9.74 12.78 7.32
C THR A 24 9.34 11.64 6.41
N SER A 25 9.88 11.69 5.19
CA SER A 25 9.87 10.61 4.22
C SER A 25 10.73 9.47 4.74
N ASP A 26 10.21 8.62 5.63
CA ASP A 26 10.86 7.35 5.95
C ASP A 26 10.22 6.22 5.15
N ALA A 27 10.84 5.93 4.01
CA ALA A 27 10.76 4.60 3.43
C ALA A 27 11.32 3.62 4.48
N ALA A 28 10.54 2.58 4.81
CA ALA A 28 10.53 2.04 6.16
C ALA A 28 11.87 1.45 6.65
N ALA A 29 12.19 1.70 7.91
CA ALA A 29 13.24 1.00 8.61
C ALA A 29 12.92 0.97 10.10
N PHE A 30 13.55 0.06 10.84
CA PHE A 30 13.37 0.00 12.29
C PHE A 30 14.69 -0.26 13.00
N PRO A 31 14.86 0.27 14.23
CA PRO A 31 16.08 0.05 14.99
C PRO A 31 16.19 -1.37 15.53
N HIS A 32 17.39 -1.94 15.47
CA HIS A 32 17.79 -3.15 16.17
C HIS A 32 19.00 -2.86 17.06
N ILE A 33 18.98 -3.38 18.29
CA ILE A 33 20.12 -3.26 19.21
C ILE A 33 20.92 -4.55 19.16
N VAL A 34 22.20 -4.44 18.76
CA VAL A 34 23.11 -5.56 18.61
C VAL A 34 23.33 -6.26 19.94
N ARG A 35 23.17 -7.58 19.95
CA ARG A 35 23.38 -8.43 21.12
C ARG A 35 24.83 -8.92 21.21
N ALA A 36 25.23 -9.39 22.38
CA ALA A 36 26.55 -9.98 22.57
C ALA A 36 26.77 -11.18 21.63
N GLY A 37 27.82 -11.12 20.81
CA GLY A 37 28.18 -12.19 19.86
C GLY A 37 27.37 -12.23 18.57
N GLU A 38 26.38 -11.33 18.39
CA GLU A 38 25.56 -11.27 17.19
C GLU A 38 26.35 -10.71 16.00
N THR A 39 26.18 -11.30 14.82
CA THR A 39 26.77 -10.85 13.55
C THR A 39 25.72 -10.23 12.62
N VAL A 40 26.14 -9.44 11.63
CA VAL A 40 25.20 -8.85 10.66
C VAL A 40 24.53 -9.93 9.81
N ALA A 41 25.25 -11.00 9.47
CA ALA A 41 24.72 -12.18 8.78
C ALA A 41 23.59 -12.87 9.55
N GLU A 42 23.77 -13.12 10.85
CA GLU A 42 22.73 -13.70 11.72
C GLU A 42 21.53 -12.77 11.88
N ILE A 43 21.76 -11.45 11.95
CA ILE A 43 20.67 -10.47 11.94
C ILE A 43 19.89 -10.57 10.63
N ALA A 44 20.57 -10.61 9.48
CA ALA A 44 19.91 -10.70 8.18
C ALA A 44 19.11 -12.01 8.03
N GLU A 45 19.68 -13.14 8.43
CA GLU A 45 18.98 -14.42 8.46
C GLU A 45 17.76 -14.38 9.37
N ARG A 46 17.88 -13.82 10.57
CA ARG A 46 16.75 -13.72 11.50
C ARG A 46 15.65 -12.78 11.00
N MET A 47 16.01 -11.63 10.46
CA MET A 47 15.05 -10.59 10.06
C MET A 47 14.38 -10.90 8.71
N TYR A 48 15.14 -11.41 7.73
CA TYR A 48 14.67 -11.61 6.36
C TYR A 48 14.66 -13.07 5.90
N GLY A 49 15.24 -14.00 6.68
CA GLY A 49 15.37 -15.40 6.28
C GLY A 49 16.47 -15.66 5.25
N ARG A 50 17.29 -14.63 4.96
CA ARG A 50 18.27 -14.62 3.88
C ARG A 50 19.57 -13.98 4.36
N VAL A 51 20.65 -14.75 4.43
CA VAL A 51 21.97 -14.25 4.82
C VAL A 51 22.50 -13.22 3.82
N GLU A 52 22.12 -13.33 2.53
CA GLU A 52 22.61 -12.44 1.48
C GLU A 52 22.24 -10.97 1.70
N LEU A 53 21.15 -10.71 2.44
CA LEU A 53 20.67 -9.37 2.78
C LEU A 53 21.52 -8.69 3.87
N GLU A 54 22.52 -9.37 4.43
CA GLU A 54 23.59 -8.76 5.23
C GLU A 54 24.15 -7.51 4.54
N ARG A 55 24.39 -7.60 3.23
CA ARG A 55 24.92 -6.49 2.43
C ARG A 55 24.05 -5.23 2.49
N VAL A 56 22.73 -5.40 2.60
CA VAL A 56 21.78 -4.29 2.66
C VAL A 56 21.90 -3.59 4.02
N ILE A 57 21.97 -4.36 5.11
CA ILE A 57 22.20 -3.83 6.46
C ILE A 57 23.56 -3.12 6.53
N VAL A 58 24.62 -3.73 5.99
CA VAL A 58 25.97 -3.14 5.96
C VAL A 58 25.98 -1.79 5.26
N VAL A 59 25.32 -1.68 4.10
CA VAL A 59 25.27 -0.41 3.34
C VAL A 59 24.39 0.62 4.04
N ALA A 60 23.19 0.23 4.51
CA ALA A 60 22.29 1.13 5.21
C ALA A 60 22.92 1.75 6.47
N ASN A 61 23.79 1.00 7.15
CA ASN A 61 24.47 1.44 8.37
C ASN A 61 25.90 1.94 8.12
N GLY A 62 26.35 2.05 6.87
CA GLY A 62 27.70 2.53 6.55
C GLY A 62 28.85 1.67 7.06
N LEU A 63 28.62 0.38 7.32
CA LEU A 63 29.61 -0.54 7.91
C LEU A 63 30.69 -1.00 6.91
N GLY A 64 30.48 -0.78 5.62
CA GLY A 64 31.34 -1.25 4.52
C GLY A 64 32.62 -0.44 4.26
N GLY A 65 33.02 0.47 5.15
CA GLY A 65 34.27 1.21 5.04
C GLY A 65 35.52 0.33 5.09
N ARG A 66 36.68 0.85 4.63
CA ARG A 66 38.02 0.20 4.48
C ARG A 66 38.60 -0.55 5.69
N ARG A 67 37.88 -0.66 6.80
CA ARG A 67 38.19 -1.52 7.94
C ARG A 67 36.87 -2.16 8.34
N GLY A 68 36.76 -3.48 8.13
CA GLY A 68 35.57 -4.25 8.47
C GLY A 68 35.13 -3.95 9.89
N SER A 69 34.17 -3.03 10.01
CA SER A 69 33.73 -2.50 11.30
C SER A 69 32.82 -3.55 11.87
N ALA A 70 33.41 -4.45 12.68
CA ALA A 70 32.65 -5.41 13.45
C ALA A 70 31.60 -4.65 14.25
N ILE A 71 30.36 -5.11 14.17
CA ILE A 71 29.29 -4.56 15.01
C ILE A 71 29.60 -4.84 16.47
N VAL A 72 29.28 -3.89 17.35
CA VAL A 72 29.54 -4.02 18.79
C VAL A 72 28.23 -4.20 19.56
N PRO A 73 28.22 -4.99 20.65
CA PRO A 73 27.04 -5.12 21.48
C PRO A 73 26.55 -3.75 21.99
N GLY A 74 25.24 -3.52 21.95
CA GLY A 74 24.62 -2.25 22.27
C GLY A 74 24.59 -1.23 21.12
N GLN A 75 25.28 -1.49 20.01
CA GLN A 75 25.17 -0.66 18.81
C GLN A 75 23.74 -0.69 18.27
N ARG A 76 23.20 0.49 17.95
CA ARG A 76 21.92 0.61 17.26
C ARG A 76 22.17 0.53 15.76
N LEU A 77 21.57 -0.45 15.12
CA LEU A 77 21.54 -0.61 13.68
C LEU A 77 20.15 -0.24 13.16
N GLU A 78 20.10 0.34 11.99
CA GLU A 78 18.91 0.45 11.18
C GLU A 78 18.71 -0.84 10.40
N ILE A 79 17.52 -1.42 10.50
CA ILE A 79 17.10 -2.58 9.73
C ILE A 79 16.14 -2.11 8.65
N PRO A 80 16.57 -2.08 7.38
CA PRO A 80 15.71 -1.70 6.26
C PRO A 80 14.47 -2.57 6.14
N ALA A 81 13.34 -1.97 5.81
CA ALA A 81 12.09 -2.66 5.54
C ALA A 81 11.34 -1.95 4.40
N VAL A 82 10.42 -2.64 3.75
CA VAL A 82 9.52 -1.92 2.84
C VAL A 82 8.47 -1.14 3.63
N GLY A 83 8.13 0.04 3.11
CA GLY A 83 6.94 0.75 3.56
C GLY A 83 5.69 0.24 2.85
N TYR A 84 4.54 0.60 3.40
CA TYR A 84 3.24 0.34 2.80
C TYR A 84 2.44 1.62 2.81
N HIS A 85 1.66 1.82 1.75
CA HIS A 85 0.75 2.94 1.62
C HIS A 85 -0.60 2.44 1.16
N LYS A 86 -1.66 2.80 1.88
CA LYS A 86 -3.03 2.54 1.44
C LYS A 86 -3.47 3.66 0.51
N VAL A 87 -3.73 3.32 -0.74
CA VAL A 87 -4.14 4.27 -1.78
C VAL A 87 -5.47 4.92 -1.40
N LEU A 88 -5.47 6.24 -1.34
CA LEU A 88 -6.62 7.08 -1.05
C LEU A 88 -7.28 7.59 -2.35
N PRO A 89 -8.56 8.02 -2.30
CA PRO A 89 -9.17 8.70 -3.43
C PRO A 89 -8.36 9.95 -3.86
N GLY A 90 -7.99 10.03 -5.14
CA GLY A 90 -7.20 11.12 -5.70
C GLY A 90 -5.69 10.94 -5.61
N ASP A 91 -5.20 9.83 -5.04
CA ASP A 91 -3.78 9.48 -5.11
C ASP A 91 -3.34 9.23 -6.54
N THR A 92 -2.17 9.77 -6.88
CA THR A 92 -1.46 9.47 -8.12
C THR A 92 -0.11 8.86 -7.77
N TRP A 93 0.52 8.14 -8.70
CA TRP A 93 1.88 7.63 -8.46
C TRP A 93 2.86 8.76 -8.15
N GLN A 94 2.67 9.92 -8.78
CA GLN A 94 3.50 11.10 -8.58
C GLN A 94 3.29 11.72 -7.21
N SER A 95 2.05 11.88 -6.74
CA SER A 95 1.78 12.44 -5.41
C SER A 95 2.29 11.52 -4.29
N VAL A 96 2.09 10.20 -4.43
CA VAL A 96 2.61 9.23 -3.47
C VAL A 96 4.13 9.22 -3.48
N ALA A 97 4.77 9.24 -4.66
CA ALA A 97 6.23 9.27 -4.75
C ALA A 97 6.85 10.57 -4.22
N ASP A 98 6.18 11.71 -4.39
CA ASP A 98 6.65 12.98 -3.82
C ASP A 98 6.61 12.92 -2.28
N ALA A 99 5.50 12.44 -1.72
CA ALA A 99 5.30 12.35 -0.28
C ALA A 99 6.22 11.32 0.40
N THR A 100 6.43 10.15 -0.23
CA THR A 100 7.07 8.99 0.41
C THR A 100 8.49 8.69 -0.08
N LEU A 101 8.82 9.12 -1.30
CA LEU A 101 10.13 8.91 -1.92
C LEU A 101 10.86 10.23 -2.15
N GLY A 102 10.24 11.38 -1.87
CA GLY A 102 10.83 12.72 -1.92
C GLY A 102 11.03 13.30 -3.32
N ASP A 103 10.47 12.69 -4.37
CA ASP A 103 10.43 13.28 -5.73
C ASP A 103 9.30 12.66 -6.55
N ALA A 104 8.35 13.48 -6.99
CA ALA A 104 7.23 13.09 -7.85
C ALA A 104 7.65 12.29 -9.11
N LYS A 105 8.85 12.55 -9.68
CA LYS A 105 9.34 11.87 -10.88
C LYS A 105 9.66 10.38 -10.65
N ARG A 106 9.71 9.95 -9.39
CA ARG A 106 9.87 8.52 -9.05
C ARG A 106 8.56 7.73 -9.20
N GLY A 107 7.43 8.40 -9.42
CA GLY A 107 6.11 7.80 -9.60
C GLY A 107 6.08 6.73 -10.70
N ASP A 108 6.70 6.97 -11.84
CA ASP A 108 6.73 6.00 -12.95
C ASP A 108 7.44 4.69 -12.58
N VAL A 109 8.48 4.77 -11.76
CA VAL A 109 9.19 3.59 -11.26
C VAL A 109 8.35 2.92 -10.15
N LEU A 110 7.76 3.71 -9.24
CA LEU A 110 6.89 3.20 -8.19
C LEU A 110 5.70 2.40 -8.75
N ALA A 111 5.06 2.88 -9.82
CA ALA A 111 3.98 2.18 -10.50
C ALA A 111 4.42 0.80 -10.99
N ARG A 112 5.56 0.73 -11.69
CA ARG A 112 6.11 -0.52 -12.22
C ARG A 112 6.56 -1.50 -11.14
N LEU A 113 7.11 -0.99 -10.04
CA LEU A 113 7.47 -1.79 -8.86
C LEU A 113 6.25 -2.39 -8.16
N ASN A 114 5.05 -1.86 -8.41
CA ASN A 114 3.77 -2.34 -7.89
C ASN A 114 2.91 -3.03 -8.97
N ASP A 115 3.56 -3.57 -10.01
CA ASP A 115 2.91 -4.27 -11.13
C ASP A 115 1.82 -3.44 -11.85
N SER A 116 2.03 -2.12 -11.93
CA SER A 116 1.15 -1.18 -12.61
C SER A 116 1.87 -0.44 -13.73
N GLN A 117 1.11 0.33 -14.50
CA GLN A 117 1.62 1.22 -15.52
C GLN A 117 1.62 2.68 -15.03
N PRO A 118 2.62 3.51 -15.39
CA PRO A 118 2.70 4.89 -14.94
C PRO A 118 1.51 5.79 -15.28
N TRP A 119 0.81 5.47 -16.39
CA TRP A 119 -0.35 6.22 -16.88
C TRP A 119 -1.68 5.73 -16.30
N LEU A 120 -1.68 4.63 -15.55
CA LEU A 120 -2.86 4.12 -14.86
C LEU A 120 -2.83 4.61 -13.42
N GLU A 121 -3.92 5.18 -12.92
CA GLU A 121 -4.01 5.60 -11.52
C GLU A 121 -3.92 4.38 -10.57
N PRO A 122 -3.33 4.54 -9.37
CA PRO A 122 -3.33 3.48 -8.37
C PRO A 122 -4.76 3.16 -7.93
N GLU A 123 -5.08 1.88 -7.78
CA GLU A 123 -6.42 1.43 -7.37
C GLU A 123 -6.76 1.91 -5.95
N VAL A 124 -7.89 2.61 -5.78
CA VAL A 124 -8.33 3.09 -4.47
C VAL A 124 -8.49 1.92 -3.48
N SER A 125 -8.06 2.15 -2.23
CA SER A 125 -8.00 1.18 -1.13
C SER A 125 -7.04 0.01 -1.33
N ARG A 126 -6.32 -0.07 -2.46
CA ARG A 126 -5.21 -1.02 -2.61
C ARG A 126 -4.08 -0.61 -1.68
N GLU A 127 -3.40 -1.59 -1.11
CA GLU A 127 -2.16 -1.35 -0.38
C GLU A 127 -1.01 -1.54 -1.38
N ILE A 128 -0.11 -0.56 -1.46
CA ILE A 128 1.05 -0.60 -2.36
C ILE A 128 2.34 -0.61 -1.53
N VAL A 129 3.36 -1.25 -2.09
CA VAL A 129 4.70 -1.31 -1.51
C VAL A 129 5.42 -0.01 -1.83
N ILE A 130 5.95 0.62 -0.78
CA ILE A 130 6.86 1.76 -0.89
C ILE A 130 8.29 1.22 -0.73
N PRO A 131 9.12 1.29 -1.79
CA PRO A 131 10.46 0.73 -1.74
C PRO A 131 11.34 1.46 -0.72
N TYR A 132 12.20 0.72 -0.03
CA TYR A 132 13.23 1.29 0.82
C TYR A 132 14.31 1.96 -0.04
N ASN A 133 14.60 3.24 0.24
CA ASN A 133 15.62 4.00 -0.47
C ASN A 133 17.03 3.73 0.09
N LEU A 134 17.66 2.62 -0.34
CA LEU A 134 19.03 2.34 0.07
C LEU A 134 19.99 3.37 -0.53
N ARG A 135 20.65 4.13 0.33
CA ARG A 135 21.66 5.12 -0.08
C ARG A 135 23.00 4.44 -0.29
N PHE A 136 23.39 4.26 -1.54
CA PHE A 136 24.66 3.65 -1.92
C PHE A 136 25.67 4.70 -2.37
N VAL A 137 26.90 4.65 -1.84
CA VAL A 137 28.01 5.51 -2.28
C VAL A 137 28.83 4.75 -3.33
N ALA A 138 28.82 5.24 -4.57
CA ALA A 138 29.47 4.58 -5.69
C ALA A 138 30.99 4.55 -5.54
N SER A 139 31.57 3.38 -5.79
CA SER A 139 33.00 3.14 -5.85
C SER A 139 33.52 3.19 -7.30
N LEU A 140 34.85 3.20 -7.45
CA LEU A 140 35.46 3.16 -8.77
C LEU A 140 35.07 1.87 -9.51
N GLY A 141 34.49 2.01 -10.70
CA GLY A 141 34.08 0.88 -11.53
C GLY A 141 32.62 0.46 -11.36
N ASP A 142 31.89 1.05 -10.40
CA ASP A 142 30.46 0.77 -10.25
C ASP A 142 29.65 1.28 -11.45
N THR A 143 28.60 0.52 -11.78
CA THR A 143 27.67 0.78 -12.87
C THR A 143 26.25 0.51 -12.40
N THR A 144 25.25 1.07 -13.09
CA THR A 144 23.84 0.75 -12.81
C THR A 144 23.56 -0.75 -12.89
N GLN A 145 24.21 -1.47 -13.81
CA GLN A 145 24.09 -2.93 -13.94
C GLN A 145 24.72 -3.69 -12.77
N SER A 146 25.87 -3.24 -12.26
CA SER A 146 26.51 -3.90 -11.11
C SER A 146 25.70 -3.70 -9.83
N LEU A 147 25.10 -2.52 -9.64
CA LEU A 147 24.19 -2.27 -8.52
C LEU A 147 22.89 -3.07 -8.66
N ALA A 148 22.30 -3.12 -9.85
CA ALA A 148 21.07 -3.87 -10.10
C ALA A 148 21.28 -5.37 -9.83
N TYR A 149 22.37 -5.96 -10.32
CA TYR A 149 22.73 -7.34 -9.97
C TYR A 149 22.93 -7.53 -8.47
N ARG A 150 23.58 -6.58 -7.79
CA ARG A 150 23.96 -6.71 -6.39
C ARG A 150 22.79 -6.61 -5.41
N PHE A 151 21.81 -5.78 -5.74
CA PHE A 151 20.74 -5.39 -4.81
C PHE A 151 19.32 -5.70 -5.31
N LEU A 152 19.12 -5.76 -6.62
CA LEU A 152 17.86 -6.14 -7.25
C LEU A 152 17.93 -7.55 -7.88
N GLU A 153 19.08 -8.23 -7.73
CA GLU A 153 19.38 -9.58 -8.23
C GLU A 153 19.35 -9.74 -9.76
N ARG A 154 18.94 -8.70 -10.48
CA ARG A 154 18.66 -8.72 -11.92
C ARG A 154 19.43 -7.62 -12.63
N ARG A 155 20.32 -8.00 -13.56
CA ARG A 155 21.16 -7.05 -14.33
C ARG A 155 20.35 -6.16 -15.25
N ASP A 156 19.27 -6.71 -15.81
CA ASP A 156 18.33 -6.04 -16.69
C ASP A 156 17.54 -4.93 -15.97
N GLU A 157 17.50 -4.92 -14.64
CA GLU A 157 16.91 -3.83 -13.85
C GLU A 157 17.81 -2.59 -13.69
N ALA A 158 18.92 -2.52 -14.43
CA ALA A 158 19.75 -1.32 -14.48
C ALA A 158 18.96 -0.05 -14.86
N TRP A 159 17.89 -0.19 -15.65
CA TRP A 159 17.00 0.92 -16.02
C TRP A 159 16.23 1.46 -14.82
N VAL A 160 15.87 0.62 -13.82
CA VAL A 160 15.20 1.04 -12.59
C VAL A 160 16.10 2.02 -11.86
N ILE A 161 17.36 1.63 -11.64
CA ILE A 161 18.36 2.48 -10.97
C ILE A 161 18.60 3.77 -11.77
N ALA A 162 18.75 3.67 -13.08
CA ALA A 162 18.99 4.84 -13.92
C ALA A 162 17.81 5.83 -13.90
N SER A 163 16.59 5.34 -14.15
CA SER A 163 15.37 6.16 -14.15
C SER A 163 15.10 6.77 -12.78
N TYR A 164 15.24 5.99 -11.71
CA TYR A 164 14.95 6.41 -10.34
C TYR A 164 15.90 7.52 -9.85
N ASN A 165 17.13 7.54 -10.35
CA ASN A 165 18.16 8.53 -10.02
C ASN A 165 18.36 9.58 -11.12
N ARG A 166 17.57 9.54 -12.21
CA ARG A 166 17.69 10.43 -13.38
C ARG A 166 19.11 10.42 -13.98
N LEU A 167 19.69 9.23 -14.10
CA LEU A 167 21.00 9.01 -14.69
C LEU A 167 20.87 8.79 -16.20
N ASP A 168 21.71 9.49 -16.94
CA ASP A 168 21.86 9.40 -18.40
C ASP A 168 22.98 8.45 -18.85
N ARG A 169 23.64 7.80 -17.89
CA ARG A 169 24.84 6.98 -18.10
C ARG A 169 24.82 5.74 -17.23
N ALA A 170 25.48 4.69 -17.72
CA ALA A 170 25.63 3.44 -16.99
C ALA A 170 26.73 3.48 -15.92
N ARG A 171 27.84 4.20 -16.17
CA ARG A 171 28.97 4.27 -15.24
C ARG A 171 28.76 5.34 -14.18
N LEU A 172 28.93 4.96 -12.93
CA LEU A 172 28.78 5.85 -11.78
C LEU A 172 30.09 6.56 -11.49
N ARG A 173 30.01 7.80 -11.00
CA ARG A 173 31.20 8.52 -10.54
C ARG A 173 31.55 8.04 -9.14
N GLN A 174 32.85 7.96 -8.85
CA GLN A 174 33.28 7.66 -7.49
C GLN A 174 32.74 8.72 -6.52
N GLY A 175 32.18 8.27 -5.40
CA GLY A 175 31.55 9.13 -4.39
C GLY A 175 30.12 9.59 -4.72
N GLU A 176 29.59 9.25 -5.90
CA GLU A 176 28.20 9.57 -6.25
C GLU A 176 27.22 8.79 -5.38
N ILE A 177 26.25 9.49 -4.78
CA ILE A 177 25.18 8.86 -4.01
C ILE A 177 24.09 8.42 -4.99
N VAL A 178 23.81 7.12 -4.99
CA VAL A 178 22.76 6.51 -5.80
C VAL A 178 21.75 5.87 -4.86
N LEU A 179 20.47 6.13 -5.09
CA LEU A 179 19.37 5.49 -4.37
C LEU A 179 18.99 4.19 -5.08
N VAL A 180 18.99 3.10 -4.35
CA VAL A 180 18.52 1.81 -4.85
C VAL A 180 17.16 1.52 -4.22
N PRO A 181 16.06 1.52 -5.00
CA PRO A 181 14.72 1.26 -4.47
C PRO A 181 14.54 -0.24 -4.23
N LEU A 182 14.63 -0.68 -2.97
CA LEU A 182 14.49 -2.09 -2.61
C LEU A 182 13.03 -2.42 -2.28
N THR A 183 12.47 -3.40 -2.99
CA THR A 183 11.11 -3.94 -2.75
C THR A 183 11.11 -5.33 -2.13
N ASP A 184 12.14 -6.14 -2.37
CA ASP A 184 12.27 -7.47 -1.76
C ASP A 184 13.02 -7.40 -0.41
N LEU A 185 12.37 -6.79 0.58
CA LEU A 185 12.80 -6.81 1.98
C LEU A 185 11.76 -7.53 2.84
N THR A 186 11.38 -8.72 2.40
CA THR A 186 10.36 -9.53 3.06
C THR A 186 10.83 -9.93 4.47
N LEU A 187 10.08 -9.50 5.49
CA LEU A 187 10.39 -9.83 6.88
C LEU A 187 9.85 -11.21 7.26
N THR A 188 10.65 -11.98 7.99
CA THR A 188 10.20 -13.19 8.68
C THR A 188 9.21 -12.86 9.79
N ALA A 189 8.58 -13.87 10.40
CA ALA A 189 7.77 -13.66 11.60
C ALA A 189 8.57 -12.97 12.73
N ALA A 190 9.84 -13.34 12.91
CA ALA A 190 10.73 -12.70 13.89
C ALA A 190 11.06 -11.25 13.50
N GLY A 191 11.28 -10.97 12.21
CA GLY A 191 11.49 -9.62 11.70
C GLY A 191 10.27 -8.72 11.88
N LYS A 192 9.07 -9.24 11.57
CA LYS A 192 7.80 -8.53 11.80
C LYS A 192 7.59 -8.22 13.28
N GLN A 193 7.88 -9.19 14.17
CA GLN A 193 7.80 -8.96 15.62
C GLN A 193 8.81 -7.90 16.09
N ALA A 194 10.05 -7.95 15.61
CA ALA A 194 11.06 -6.95 15.95
C ALA A 194 10.66 -5.54 15.48
N ALA A 195 10.07 -5.41 14.30
CA ALA A 195 9.55 -4.15 13.79
C ALA A 195 8.36 -3.61 14.61
N LEU A 196 7.50 -4.51 15.10
CA LEU A 196 6.41 -4.17 16.03
C LEU A 196 6.93 -3.69 17.38
N ASP A 197 7.88 -4.42 17.97
CA ASP A 197 8.50 -4.07 19.25
C ASP A 197 9.25 -2.71 19.16
N ALA A 198 9.84 -2.43 18.00
CA ALA A 198 10.47 -1.15 17.69
C ALA A 198 9.47 -0.01 17.38
N GLY A 199 8.16 -0.30 17.40
CA GLY A 199 7.07 0.64 17.14
C GLY A 199 7.01 1.15 15.69
N ALA A 200 7.68 0.48 14.75
CA ALA A 200 7.78 0.91 13.36
C ALA A 200 6.56 0.50 12.51
N LEU A 201 5.99 -0.69 12.77
CA LEU A 201 4.87 -1.22 11.97
C LEU A 201 3.56 -0.43 12.11
N VAL A 202 3.38 0.30 13.22
CA VAL A 202 2.18 1.12 13.49
C VAL A 202 2.23 2.47 12.76
N ARG A 203 3.43 2.92 12.35
CA ARG A 203 3.61 4.20 11.62
C ARG A 203 3.62 4.04 10.11
N SER A 204 3.86 2.83 9.59
CA SER A 204 3.57 2.50 8.18
C SER A 204 2.11 2.06 8.10
N GLU A 205 1.22 2.91 7.60
CA GLU A 205 -0.21 2.62 7.53
C GLU A 205 -0.47 1.30 6.79
N GLY A 206 -0.88 0.27 7.54
CA GLY A 206 -1.16 -1.09 7.04
C GLY A 206 0.10 -1.91 6.78
N GLY A 207 0.64 -2.58 7.82
CA GLY A 207 1.92 -3.32 7.79
C GLY A 207 1.98 -4.57 6.88
N GLY A 208 1.56 -4.47 5.62
CA GLY A 208 1.58 -5.49 4.60
C GLY A 208 0.44 -6.51 4.70
N ALA A 209 -0.36 -6.47 5.77
CA ALA A 209 -1.44 -7.43 5.99
C ALA A 209 -2.58 -7.29 4.97
N ALA A 210 -2.89 -6.06 4.54
CA ALA A 210 -3.90 -5.85 3.52
C ALA A 210 -3.35 -6.26 2.15
N LEU A 211 -2.09 -5.94 1.82
CA LEU A 211 -1.45 -6.43 0.60
C LEU A 211 -1.42 -7.97 0.54
N GLU A 212 -1.07 -8.64 1.64
CA GLU A 212 -1.08 -10.10 1.73
C GLU A 212 -2.50 -10.66 1.51
N ALA A 213 -3.52 -10.04 2.12
CA ALA A 213 -4.91 -10.39 1.90
C ALA A 213 -5.34 -10.18 0.43
N GLN A 214 -4.92 -9.08 -0.19
CA GLN A 214 -5.21 -8.75 -1.60
C GLN A 214 -4.55 -9.75 -2.56
N GLN A 215 -3.29 -10.13 -2.32
CA GLN A 215 -2.59 -11.15 -3.11
C GLN A 215 -3.27 -12.50 -2.98
N LYS A 216 -3.65 -12.89 -1.76
CA LYS A 216 -4.41 -14.13 -1.54
C LYS A 216 -5.76 -14.09 -2.24
N ALA A 217 -6.48 -12.97 -2.18
CA ALA A 217 -7.73 -12.81 -2.90
C ALA A 217 -7.55 -12.92 -4.42
N ARG A 218 -6.49 -12.34 -4.99
CA ARG A 218 -6.14 -12.47 -6.42
C ARG A 218 -5.98 -13.93 -6.87
N THR A 219 -5.54 -14.81 -5.99
CA THR A 219 -5.42 -16.26 -6.27
C THR A 219 -6.71 -17.05 -6.04
N GLU A 220 -7.59 -16.59 -5.16
CA GLU A 220 -8.86 -17.26 -4.82
C GLU A 220 -10.05 -16.82 -5.69
N LEU A 221 -10.08 -15.58 -6.19
CA LEU A 221 -11.16 -15.05 -7.03
C LEU A 221 -11.45 -15.90 -8.28
N PRO A 222 -10.45 -16.42 -9.02
CA PRO A 222 -10.72 -17.32 -10.15
C PRO A 222 -11.41 -18.63 -9.75
N ARG A 223 -11.17 -19.11 -8.51
CA ARG A 223 -11.86 -20.29 -7.97
C ARG A 223 -13.31 -19.96 -7.65
N LEU A 224 -13.58 -18.79 -7.05
CA LEU A 224 -14.93 -18.29 -6.83
C LEU A 224 -15.71 -18.21 -8.15
N ALA A 225 -15.13 -17.58 -9.17
CA ALA A 225 -15.72 -17.49 -10.51
C ALA A 225 -15.99 -18.88 -11.14
N THR A 226 -15.17 -19.87 -10.82
CA THR A 226 -15.37 -21.25 -11.29
C THR A 226 -16.46 -21.98 -10.51
N ASP A 227 -16.62 -21.70 -9.22
CA ASP A 227 -17.72 -22.23 -8.42
C ASP A 227 -19.07 -21.71 -8.96
N ILE A 228 -19.16 -20.42 -9.26
CA ILE A 228 -20.32 -19.79 -9.93
C ILE A 228 -20.63 -20.45 -11.27
N ARG A 229 -19.66 -20.48 -12.19
CA ARG A 229 -19.86 -21.06 -13.54
C ARG A 229 -20.25 -22.53 -13.53
N ARG A 230 -19.92 -23.28 -12.47
CA ARG A 230 -20.26 -24.70 -12.31
C ARG A 230 -21.52 -24.93 -11.47
N GLY A 231 -22.23 -23.87 -11.07
CA GLY A 231 -23.43 -23.94 -10.25
C GLY A 231 -23.19 -24.39 -8.81
N ARG A 232 -21.95 -24.30 -8.31
CA ARG A 232 -21.58 -24.60 -6.92
C ARG A 232 -21.82 -23.40 -6.02
N TYR A 233 -23.08 -22.98 -5.91
CA TYR A 233 -23.44 -21.71 -5.30
C TYR A 233 -23.23 -21.70 -3.78
N ILE A 234 -23.40 -22.84 -3.08
CA ILE A 234 -23.13 -22.94 -1.64
C ILE A 234 -21.64 -22.74 -1.36
N GLU A 235 -20.78 -23.37 -2.16
CA GLU A 235 -19.32 -23.22 -2.07
C GLU A 235 -18.89 -21.79 -2.47
N ALA A 236 -19.54 -21.20 -3.46
CA ALA A 236 -19.31 -19.81 -3.86
C ALA A 236 -19.63 -18.83 -2.72
N VAL A 237 -20.77 -18.99 -2.04
CA VAL A 237 -21.13 -18.18 -0.86
C VAL A 237 -20.11 -18.38 0.25
N ALA A 238 -19.75 -19.63 0.58
CA ALA A 238 -18.77 -19.89 1.62
C ALA A 238 -17.41 -19.24 1.31
N ARG A 239 -16.93 -19.33 0.06
CA ARG A 239 -15.66 -18.73 -0.37
C ARG A 239 -15.72 -17.21 -0.42
N GLY A 240 -16.78 -16.63 -0.99
CA GLY A 240 -16.98 -15.19 -1.09
C GLY A 240 -17.07 -14.54 0.30
N SER A 241 -17.90 -15.08 1.19
CA SER A 241 -18.01 -14.62 2.58
C SER A 241 -16.68 -14.75 3.33
N ALA A 242 -15.92 -15.84 3.12
CA ALA A 242 -14.61 -16.00 3.71
C ALA A 242 -13.57 -14.99 3.17
N LEU A 243 -13.69 -14.55 1.92
CA LEU A 243 -12.86 -13.47 1.36
C LEU A 243 -13.21 -12.13 2.01
N LEU A 244 -14.51 -11.80 2.12
CA LEU A 244 -14.97 -10.56 2.75
C LEU A 244 -14.60 -10.49 4.23
N ALA A 245 -14.77 -11.60 4.97
CA ALA A 245 -14.49 -11.66 6.41
C ALA A 245 -13.00 -11.46 6.75
N ARG A 246 -12.08 -11.74 5.83
CA ARG A 246 -10.64 -11.45 6.03
C ARG A 246 -10.34 -9.96 6.02
N GLY A 247 -11.17 -9.14 5.37
CA GLY A 247 -10.92 -7.72 5.18
C GLY A 247 -9.71 -7.43 4.29
N GLY A 248 -9.39 -6.15 4.12
CA GLY A 248 -8.19 -5.69 3.40
C GLY A 248 -8.24 -5.79 1.88
N LEU A 249 -9.34 -6.24 1.27
CA LEU A 249 -9.52 -6.32 -0.19
C LEU A 249 -9.47 -4.93 -0.86
N SER A 250 -8.95 -4.86 -2.10
CA SER A 250 -9.03 -3.62 -2.90
C SER A 250 -10.47 -3.37 -3.39
N ALA A 251 -10.79 -2.14 -3.79
CA ALA A 251 -12.14 -1.83 -4.28
C ALA A 251 -12.59 -2.72 -5.46
N PRO A 252 -11.75 -2.98 -6.49
CA PRO A 252 -12.10 -3.92 -7.55
C PRO A 252 -12.34 -5.35 -7.05
N GLN A 253 -11.56 -5.83 -6.08
CA GLN A 253 -11.74 -7.16 -5.50
C GLN A 253 -13.03 -7.27 -4.68
N LEU A 254 -13.40 -6.21 -3.95
CA LEU A 254 -14.69 -6.12 -3.26
C LEU A 254 -15.84 -6.14 -4.26
N ALA A 255 -15.77 -5.30 -5.30
CA ALA A 255 -16.77 -5.27 -6.37
C ALA A 255 -16.95 -6.65 -7.01
N GLU A 256 -15.86 -7.31 -7.41
CA GLU A 256 -15.92 -8.61 -8.06
C GLU A 256 -16.45 -9.71 -7.12
N THR A 257 -16.03 -9.72 -5.85
CA THR A 257 -16.53 -10.69 -4.85
C THR A 257 -18.02 -10.52 -4.63
N GLN A 258 -18.48 -9.28 -4.47
CA GLN A 258 -19.90 -8.96 -4.24
C GLN A 258 -20.75 -9.29 -5.46
N ARG A 259 -20.27 -9.03 -6.68
CA ARG A 259 -20.94 -9.45 -7.92
C ARG A 259 -21.20 -10.96 -7.96
N TYR A 260 -20.19 -11.78 -7.65
CA TYR A 260 -20.36 -13.24 -7.61
C TYR A 260 -21.30 -13.69 -6.49
N LEU A 261 -21.29 -13.00 -5.34
CA LEU A 261 -22.22 -13.28 -4.25
C LEU A 261 -23.66 -12.94 -4.62
N THR A 262 -23.91 -11.84 -5.32
CA THR A 262 -25.24 -11.51 -5.87
C THR A 262 -25.75 -12.66 -6.74
N GLU A 263 -24.94 -13.13 -7.69
CA GLU A 263 -25.32 -14.26 -8.55
C GLU A 263 -25.61 -15.54 -7.76
N ALA A 264 -24.76 -15.87 -6.78
CA ALA A 264 -24.97 -17.05 -5.94
C ALA A 264 -26.24 -16.94 -5.07
N TYR A 265 -26.50 -15.78 -4.48
CA TYR A 265 -27.70 -15.57 -3.65
C TYR A 265 -28.98 -15.60 -4.47
N VAL A 266 -28.96 -15.06 -5.69
CA VAL A 266 -30.09 -15.19 -6.64
C VAL A 266 -30.33 -16.66 -6.98
N ALA A 267 -29.27 -17.43 -7.25
CA ALA A 267 -29.40 -18.85 -7.57
C ALA A 267 -29.89 -19.70 -6.38
N LEU A 268 -29.63 -19.24 -5.14
CA LEU A 268 -30.09 -19.87 -3.90
C LEU A 268 -31.44 -19.31 -3.41
N ASP A 269 -32.12 -18.48 -4.19
CA ASP A 269 -33.43 -17.89 -3.88
C ASP A 269 -33.42 -17.06 -2.57
N ALA A 270 -32.34 -16.30 -2.36
CA ALA A 270 -32.13 -15.44 -1.19
C ALA A 270 -32.14 -13.94 -1.59
N PRO A 271 -33.31 -13.35 -1.91
CA PRO A 271 -33.41 -12.02 -2.54
C PRO A 271 -32.84 -10.90 -1.67
N GLY A 272 -33.09 -10.88 -0.36
CA GLY A 272 -32.56 -9.85 0.53
C GLY A 272 -31.02 -9.87 0.64
N LEU A 273 -30.39 -11.05 0.56
CA LEU A 273 -28.93 -11.15 0.54
C LEU A 273 -28.37 -10.75 -0.82
N ALA A 274 -29.07 -11.10 -1.91
CA ALA A 274 -28.69 -10.71 -3.26
C ALA A 274 -28.73 -9.19 -3.45
N ALA A 275 -29.79 -8.52 -2.95
CA ALA A 275 -29.95 -7.07 -3.01
C ALA A 275 -28.83 -6.35 -2.25
N ASN A 276 -28.57 -6.75 -1.00
CA ASN A 276 -27.46 -6.21 -0.20
C ASN A 276 -26.10 -6.41 -0.87
N ALA A 277 -25.83 -7.61 -1.41
CA ALA A 277 -24.59 -7.88 -2.13
C ALA A 277 -24.46 -7.00 -3.39
N CYS A 278 -25.55 -6.78 -4.13
CA CYS A 278 -25.51 -5.91 -5.31
C CYS A 278 -25.28 -4.44 -4.95
N ALA A 279 -25.88 -3.97 -3.85
CA ALA A 279 -25.65 -2.63 -3.31
C ALA A 279 -24.18 -2.39 -2.97
N GLU A 280 -23.52 -3.37 -2.36
CA GLU A 280 -22.08 -3.33 -2.07
C GLU A 280 -21.24 -3.40 -3.35
N TRP A 281 -21.61 -4.25 -4.31
CA TRP A 281 -20.94 -4.29 -5.62
C TRP A 281 -20.93 -2.92 -6.28
N ARG A 282 -22.09 -2.26 -6.41
CA ARG A 282 -22.20 -0.93 -7.04
C ARG A 282 -21.54 0.19 -6.25
N ARG A 283 -21.42 0.05 -4.92
CA ARG A 283 -20.66 1.01 -4.11
C ARG A 283 -19.17 0.97 -4.43
N HIS A 284 -18.63 -0.22 -4.68
CA HIS A 284 -17.21 -0.42 -4.96
C HIS A 284 -16.87 -0.33 -6.45
N ASP A 285 -17.87 -0.43 -7.33
CA ASP A 285 -17.77 -0.16 -8.76
C ASP A 285 -18.98 0.70 -9.23
N PRO A 286 -18.90 2.04 -9.06
CA PRO A 286 -19.98 2.94 -9.49
C PRO A 286 -20.23 2.95 -10.99
N GLY A 287 -19.29 2.43 -11.79
CA GLY A 287 -19.40 2.30 -13.24
C GLY A 287 -20.03 0.99 -13.71
N ALA A 288 -20.38 0.08 -12.79
CA ALA A 288 -20.98 -1.21 -13.11
C ALA A 288 -22.29 -1.03 -13.90
N VAL A 289 -22.33 -1.60 -15.11
CA VAL A 289 -23.52 -1.60 -15.97
C VAL A 289 -24.31 -2.90 -15.74
N LEU A 290 -25.58 -2.78 -15.37
CA LEU A 290 -26.49 -3.92 -15.29
C LEU A 290 -27.03 -4.26 -16.68
N ASP A 291 -26.23 -4.96 -17.48
CA ASP A 291 -26.61 -5.33 -18.85
C ASP A 291 -27.60 -6.50 -18.85
N PRO A 292 -28.84 -6.34 -19.37
CA PRO A 292 -29.82 -7.42 -19.47
C PRO A 292 -29.45 -8.57 -20.41
N ILE A 293 -28.44 -8.39 -21.26
CA ILE A 293 -27.92 -9.42 -22.16
C ILE A 293 -26.91 -10.31 -21.41
N GLU A 294 -26.09 -9.73 -20.54
CA GLU A 294 -25.06 -10.46 -19.80
C GLU A 294 -25.54 -10.98 -18.44
N LEU A 295 -26.49 -10.29 -17.81
CA LEU A 295 -27.03 -10.63 -16.50
C LEU A 295 -28.43 -11.23 -16.59
N SER A 296 -28.71 -12.22 -15.73
CA SER A 296 -30.05 -12.78 -15.66
C SER A 296 -31.06 -11.75 -15.14
N PRO A 297 -32.33 -11.78 -15.59
CA PRO A 297 -33.37 -10.87 -15.10
C PRO A 297 -33.48 -10.86 -13.57
N LYS A 298 -33.33 -12.02 -12.92
CA LYS A 298 -33.37 -12.13 -11.45
C LYS A 298 -32.23 -11.39 -10.74
N ILE A 299 -31.05 -11.27 -11.38
CA ILE A 299 -29.94 -10.48 -10.84
C ILE A 299 -30.25 -8.99 -10.97
N ILE A 300 -30.83 -8.58 -12.09
CA ILE A 300 -31.23 -7.18 -12.31
C ILE A 300 -32.31 -6.80 -11.30
N ASP A 301 -33.33 -7.64 -11.12
CA ASP A 301 -34.41 -7.40 -10.16
C ASP A 301 -33.85 -7.22 -8.74
N ALA A 302 -32.97 -8.13 -8.30
CA ALA A 302 -32.31 -8.01 -6.99
C ALA A 302 -31.50 -6.70 -6.83
N CYS A 303 -30.87 -6.22 -7.91
CA CYS A 303 -30.11 -4.97 -7.89
C CYS A 303 -30.98 -3.70 -7.92
N VAL A 304 -32.22 -3.79 -8.39
CA VAL A 304 -33.19 -2.69 -8.47
C VAL A 304 -34.02 -2.58 -7.19
N GLU A 305 -34.31 -3.70 -6.52
CA GLU A 305 -35.04 -3.72 -5.24
C GLU A 305 -34.36 -2.88 -4.14
N ASP A 306 -33.01 -2.88 -4.06
CA ASP A 306 -32.25 -2.04 -3.11
C ASP A 306 -32.40 -0.52 -3.38
N GLU A 307 -32.47 -0.10 -4.65
CA GLU A 307 -32.67 1.32 -4.99
C GLU A 307 -34.04 1.83 -4.52
N ALA A 308 -35.08 1.01 -4.65
CA ALA A 308 -36.43 1.33 -4.21
C ALA A 308 -36.55 1.37 -2.66
N GLU A 309 -35.85 0.47 -1.95
CA GLU A 309 -35.87 0.40 -0.49
C GLU A 309 -35.08 1.56 0.16
N ARG A 310 -34.00 2.04 -0.49
CA ARG A 310 -33.24 3.23 -0.08
C ARG A 310 -33.91 4.56 -0.41
N THR A 311 -34.74 4.62 -1.44
CA THR A 311 -35.49 5.82 -1.84
C THR A 311 -36.92 5.84 -1.31
N GLY A 312 -37.29 4.87 -0.46
CA GLY A 312 -38.57 4.83 0.23
C GLY A 312 -38.86 6.13 0.98
N PRO A 313 -40.14 6.54 1.09
CA PRO A 313 -40.51 7.85 1.61
C PRO A 313 -40.01 8.00 3.05
N VAL A 314 -39.27 9.06 3.32
CA VAL A 314 -39.08 9.56 4.69
C VAL A 314 -40.48 9.81 5.23
N VAL A 315 -40.95 8.92 6.11
CA VAL A 315 -42.21 9.11 6.83
C VAL A 315 -42.04 10.37 7.66
N GLY A 316 -42.54 11.49 7.14
CA GLY A 316 -42.63 12.73 7.85
C GLY A 316 -43.49 12.51 9.08
N ASP A 317 -42.87 12.67 10.24
CA ASP A 317 -43.52 12.54 11.53
C ASP A 317 -44.75 13.45 11.56
N GLY A 318 -45.92 12.83 11.60
CA GLY A 318 -47.21 13.49 11.53
C GLY A 318 -47.44 14.31 12.80
N GLY A 319 -47.10 15.59 12.74
CA GLY A 319 -47.48 16.57 13.75
C GLY A 319 -48.99 16.63 13.92
N VAL A 320 -49.44 16.17 15.07
CA VAL A 320 -50.83 16.21 15.54
C VAL A 320 -51.34 17.66 15.54
N VAL A 321 -52.38 17.93 14.75
CA VAL A 321 -53.27 19.07 14.96
C VAL A 321 -54.38 18.61 15.90
N ARG A 322 -54.30 19.05 17.16
CA ARG A 322 -55.39 19.62 17.97
C ARG A 322 -54.90 19.99 19.35
#